data_AF-A0A7V3I6V3-F1
#
_entry.id   AF-A0A7V3I6V3-F1
#
_cell.length_a   1.000
_cell.length_b   1.000
_cell.length_c   1.000
_cell.angle_alpha   90.00
_cell.angle_beta   90.00
_cell.angle_gamma   90.00
#
_symmetry.space_group_name_H-M   'P 1'
#
loop_
_entity.id
_entity.type
_entity.pdbx_description
1 polymer ?
#
loop_
_entity_poly.entity_id
_entity_poly.type
_entity_poly.pdbx_seq_one_letter_code
_entity_poly.pdbx_strand_id
1 'polypeptide(L)'
;MWNIIGIICASACIFVVLYWWSEGVIEASEAVLLATVFGGLMIGLFAARTIWQFALAFVPLASALVYGIYSWKIGSWRSYYKKRCAIYEDIIRADPRNFAAREFLAEALYNLGDLDRAVAEMQAAVDMGAGVECRYKLGKWSKELYLRDTTNPVCRWCETENALGARKCFRCGADLPYETAFTRWLTG
;
A
#
# COMPACT_ATOMS: atom_id res chain seq x y z
N MET A 1 37.55 2.32 -15.77
CA MET A 1 37.17 1.48 -14.61
C MET A 1 35.81 1.88 -14.05
N TRP A 2 35.57 3.17 -13.76
CA TRP A 2 34.30 3.70 -13.27
C TRP A 2 33.06 3.40 -14.15
N ASN A 3 33.21 3.40 -15.48
CA ASN A 3 32.10 3.08 -16.40
C ASN A 3 31.59 1.66 -16.21
N ILE A 4 32.50 0.68 -16.07
CA ILE A 4 32.15 -0.73 -15.93
C ILE A 4 31.37 -0.96 -14.63
N ILE A 5 31.78 -0.30 -13.53
CA ILE A 5 31.10 -0.40 -12.24
C ILE A 5 29.67 0.16 -12.34
N GLY A 6 29.50 1.35 -12.93
CA GLY A 6 28.16 1.94 -13.10
C GLY A 6 27.23 1.09 -13.98
N ILE A 7 27.78 0.48 -15.03
CA ILE A 7 27.07 -0.43 -15.94
C ILE A 7 26.60 -1.70 -15.20
N ILE A 8 27.49 -2.31 -14.41
CA ILE A 8 27.13 -3.48 -13.59
C ILE A 8 26.04 -3.11 -12.59
N CYS A 9 26.13 -1.96 -11.93
CA CYS A 9 25.12 -1.51 -10.96
C CYS A 9 23.76 -1.28 -11.62
N ALA A 10 23.69 -0.55 -12.73
CA ALA A 10 22.42 -0.31 -13.42
C ALA A 10 21.82 -1.59 -14.02
N SER A 11 22.66 -2.54 -14.49
CA SER A 11 22.20 -3.86 -14.92
C SER A 11 21.59 -4.65 -13.77
N ALA A 12 22.24 -4.66 -12.60
CA ALA A 12 21.72 -5.30 -11.39
C ALA A 12 20.36 -4.69 -10.97
N CYS A 13 20.21 -3.36 -11.07
CA CYS A 13 18.93 -2.70 -10.80
C CYS A 13 17.81 -3.20 -11.73
N ILE A 14 18.08 -3.40 -13.03
CA ILE A 14 17.09 -3.93 -13.98
C ILE A 14 16.68 -5.36 -13.61
N PHE A 15 17.64 -6.24 -13.28
CA PHE A 15 17.33 -7.60 -12.85
C PHE A 15 16.47 -7.64 -11.58
N VAL A 16 16.76 -6.77 -10.62
CA VAL A 16 15.97 -6.65 -9.38
C VAL A 16 14.54 -6.18 -9.67
N VAL A 17 14.36 -5.19 -10.56
CA VAL A 17 13.04 -4.73 -11.00
C VAL A 17 12.24 -5.86 -11.65
N LEU A 18 12.87 -6.65 -12.53
CA LEU A 18 12.20 -7.79 -13.17
C LEU A 18 11.82 -8.89 -12.17
N TYR A 19 12.68 -9.16 -11.18
CA TYR A 19 12.38 -10.09 -10.10
C TYR A 19 11.17 -9.65 -9.28
N TRP A 20 11.11 -8.36 -8.89
CA TRP A 20 9.96 -7.82 -8.15
C TRP A 20 8.67 -7.82 -8.96
N TRP A 21 8.75 -7.57 -10.26
CA TRP A 21 7.60 -7.70 -11.15
C TRP A 21 7.10 -9.15 -11.21
N SER A 22 8.00 -10.13 -11.30
CA SER A 22 7.66 -11.55 -11.28
C SER A 22 6.99 -11.99 -9.97
N GLU A 23 7.38 -11.42 -8.83
CA GLU A 23 6.77 -11.68 -7.52
C GLU A 23 5.48 -10.87 -7.28
N GLY A 24 5.10 -10.00 -8.23
CA GLY A 24 3.94 -9.12 -8.12
C GLY A 24 4.07 -8.06 -7.02
N VAL A 25 5.31 -7.65 -6.69
CA VAL A 25 5.60 -6.61 -5.71
C VAL A 25 5.37 -5.21 -6.30
N ILE A 26 5.68 -5.03 -7.59
CA ILE A 26 5.49 -3.79 -8.35
C ILE A 26 4.58 -4.03 -9.55
N GLU A 27 3.86 -3.01 -9.99
CA GLU A 27 3.00 -3.08 -11.16
C GLU A 27 3.80 -3.10 -12.47
N ALA A 28 3.16 -3.55 -13.56
CA ALA A 28 3.81 -3.58 -14.88
C ALA A 28 4.22 -2.19 -15.36
N SER A 29 3.41 -1.16 -15.07
CA SER A 29 3.69 0.25 -15.37
C SER A 29 4.95 0.74 -14.64
N GLU A 30 5.07 0.44 -13.35
CA GLU A 30 6.23 0.78 -12.51
C GLU A 30 7.49 0.07 -13.00
N ALA A 31 7.39 -1.23 -13.32
CA ALA A 31 8.50 -2.01 -13.83
C ALA A 31 9.03 -1.44 -15.17
N VAL A 32 8.14 -1.06 -16.10
CA VAL A 32 8.51 -0.45 -17.38
C VAL A 32 9.18 0.91 -17.19
N LEU A 33 8.65 1.75 -16.31
CA LEU A 33 9.25 3.05 -16.00
C LEU A 33 10.67 2.90 -15.43
N LEU A 34 10.84 2.04 -14.43
CA LEU A 34 12.14 1.79 -13.82
C LEU A 34 13.13 1.17 -14.80
N ALA A 35 12.71 0.20 -15.60
CA ALA A 35 13.56 -0.40 -16.64
C ALA A 35 13.99 0.64 -17.68
N THR A 36 13.10 1.57 -18.07
CA THR A 36 13.42 2.65 -19.00
C THR A 36 14.42 3.64 -18.40
N VAL A 37 14.25 4.02 -17.13
CA VAL A 37 15.16 4.91 -16.42
C VAL A 37 16.56 4.28 -16.30
N PHE A 38 16.67 3.03 -15.84
CA PHE A 38 17.96 2.36 -15.71
C PHE A 38 18.60 2.00 -17.06
N GLY A 39 17.78 1.64 -18.07
CA GLY A 39 18.25 1.42 -19.43
C GLY A 39 18.79 2.70 -20.07
N GLY A 40 18.12 3.83 -19.88
CA GLY A 40 18.62 5.15 -20.29
C GLY A 40 19.90 5.53 -19.56
N LEU A 41 20.01 5.21 -18.26
CA LEU A 41 21.20 5.44 -17.46
C LEU A 41 22.41 4.64 -17.96
N MET A 42 22.18 3.37 -18.35
CA MET A 42 23.21 2.52 -18.96
C MET A 42 23.77 3.17 -20.22
N ILE A 43 22.91 3.59 -21.14
CA ILE A 43 23.31 4.26 -22.39
C ILE A 43 24.05 5.57 -22.09
N GLY A 44 23.56 6.37 -21.13
CA GLY A 44 24.18 7.62 -20.71
C GLY A 44 25.57 7.44 -20.10
N LEU A 45 25.78 6.40 -19.30
CA LEU A 45 27.08 6.07 -18.70
C LEU A 45 28.13 5.62 -19.73
N PHE A 46 27.71 5.02 -20.86
CA PHE A 46 28.59 4.75 -21.99
C PHE A 46 29.01 6.02 -22.73
N ALA A 47 28.12 7.01 -22.83
CA ALA A 47 28.37 8.27 -23.51
C ALA A 47 29.08 9.33 -22.63
N ALA A 48 29.22 9.07 -21.32
CA ALA A 48 29.78 10.02 -20.37
C ALA A 48 31.28 10.26 -20.59
N ARG A 49 31.66 11.55 -20.64
CA ARG A 49 33.03 12.02 -20.89
C ARG A 49 33.62 12.82 -19.73
N THR A 50 32.79 13.28 -18.80
CA THR A 50 33.23 14.12 -17.68
C THR A 50 32.87 13.51 -16.33
N ILE A 51 33.68 13.79 -15.31
CA ILE A 51 33.46 13.25 -13.95
C ILE A 51 32.11 13.68 -13.35
N TRP A 52 31.60 14.85 -13.75
CA TRP A 52 30.30 15.36 -13.31
C TRP A 52 29.12 14.57 -13.88
N GLN A 53 29.22 14.08 -15.12
CA GLN A 53 28.20 13.20 -15.71
C GLN A 53 28.12 11.87 -14.94
N PHE A 54 29.25 11.34 -14.49
CA PHE A 54 29.28 10.15 -13.63
C PHE A 54 28.70 10.42 -12.25
N ALA A 55 29.07 11.53 -11.61
CA ALA A 55 28.53 11.91 -10.31
C ALA A 55 26.99 12.07 -10.34
N LEU A 56 26.45 12.66 -11.41
CA LEU A 56 25.01 12.78 -11.61
C LEU A 56 24.33 11.42 -11.82
N ALA A 57 24.97 10.46 -12.47
CA ALA A 57 24.43 9.12 -12.68
C ALA A 57 24.30 8.30 -11.38
N PHE A 58 25.09 8.62 -10.33
CA PHE A 58 24.96 7.98 -9.03
C PHE A 58 23.71 8.41 -8.26
N VAL A 59 23.12 9.56 -8.57
CA VAL A 59 21.89 10.04 -7.90
C VAL A 59 20.71 9.08 -8.11
N PRO A 60 20.28 8.75 -9.35
CA PRO A 60 19.20 7.80 -9.57
C PRO A 60 19.56 6.37 -9.13
N LEU A 61 20.83 5.96 -9.16
CA LEU A 61 21.25 4.66 -8.62
C LEU A 61 21.10 4.59 -7.09
N ALA A 62 21.44 5.66 -6.37
CA ALA A 62 21.21 5.75 -4.94
C ALA A 62 19.71 5.77 -4.61
N SER A 63 18.91 6.53 -5.38
CA SER A 63 17.45 6.52 -5.25
C SER A 63 16.86 5.13 -5.52
N ALA A 64 17.39 4.39 -6.50
CA ALA A 64 17.00 3.02 -6.81
C ALA A 64 17.27 2.05 -5.66
N LEU A 65 18.44 2.17 -5.04
CA LEU A 65 18.80 1.36 -3.88
C LEU A 65 17.84 1.60 -2.71
N VAL A 66 17.52 2.86 -2.43
CA VAL A 66 16.56 3.23 -1.37
C VAL A 66 15.15 2.72 -1.68
N TYR A 67 14.66 2.98 -2.89
CA TYR A 67 13.37 2.47 -3.35
C TYR A 67 13.33 0.94 -3.30
N GLY A 68 14.46 0.30 -3.57
CA GLY A 68 14.57 -1.14 -3.53
C GLY A 68 14.50 -1.75 -2.14
N ILE A 69 15.17 -1.13 -1.17
CA ILE A 69 15.04 -1.54 0.24
C ILE A 69 13.60 -1.34 0.72
N TYR A 70 12.95 -0.24 0.31
CA TYR A 70 11.57 0.05 0.66
C TYR A 70 10.58 -0.96 0.07
N SER A 71 10.66 -1.21 -1.24
CA SER A 71 9.77 -2.16 -1.95
C SER A 71 10.02 -3.61 -1.52
N TRP A 72 11.26 -4.00 -1.27
CA TRP A 72 11.54 -5.33 -0.69
C TRP A 72 10.92 -5.49 0.70
N LYS A 73 11.02 -4.45 1.54
CA LYS A 73 10.36 -4.45 2.86
C LYS A 73 8.85 -4.58 2.72
N ILE A 74 8.20 -3.82 1.83
CA ILE A 74 6.74 -3.89 1.66
C ILE A 74 6.29 -5.25 1.12
N GLY A 75 7.01 -5.81 0.14
CA GLY A 75 6.76 -7.15 -0.39
C GLY A 75 6.91 -8.24 0.65
N SER A 76 7.96 -8.17 1.48
CA SER A 76 8.20 -9.11 2.59
C SER A 76 7.05 -9.10 3.60
N TRP A 77 6.55 -7.92 3.99
CA TRP A 77 5.41 -7.78 4.90
C TRP A 77 4.13 -8.34 4.27
N ARG A 78 3.87 -8.06 2.99
CA ARG A 78 2.71 -8.60 2.27
C ARG A 78 2.73 -10.12 2.21
N SER A 79 3.89 -10.72 1.90
CA SER A 79 4.07 -12.18 1.89
C SER A 79 3.87 -12.79 3.29
N TYR A 80 4.42 -12.13 4.32
CA TYR A 80 4.24 -12.54 5.71
C TYR A 80 2.76 -12.60 6.12
N TYR A 81 1.97 -11.54 5.85
CA TYR A 81 0.55 -11.54 6.19
C TYR A 81 -0.27 -12.52 5.36
N LYS A 82 0.03 -12.71 4.06
CA LYS A 82 -0.63 -13.74 3.24
C LYS A 82 -0.46 -15.12 3.85
N LYS A 83 0.77 -15.46 4.27
CA LYS A 83 1.04 -16.74 4.94
C LYS A 83 0.29 -16.86 6.27
N ARG A 84 0.21 -15.77 7.04
CA ARG A 84 -0.56 -15.73 8.29
C ARG A 84 -2.06 -15.98 8.04
N CYS A 85 -2.64 -15.33 7.04
CA CYS A 85 -4.05 -15.58 6.66
C CYS A 85 -4.30 -17.06 6.38
N ALA A 86 -3.46 -17.69 5.54
CA ALA A 86 -3.62 -19.11 5.21
C ALA A 86 -3.59 -20.01 6.46
N ILE A 87 -2.65 -19.77 7.38
CA ILE A 87 -2.54 -20.53 8.63
C ILE A 87 -3.81 -20.34 9.49
N TYR A 88 -4.29 -19.12 9.65
CA TYR A 88 -5.47 -18.86 10.47
C TYR A 88 -6.76 -19.37 9.83
N GLU A 89 -6.88 -19.31 8.51
CA GLU A 89 -7.97 -19.93 7.76
C GLU A 89 -7.98 -21.47 7.96
N ASP A 90 -6.82 -22.13 7.98
CA ASP A 90 -6.71 -23.55 8.28
C ASP A 90 -7.14 -23.85 9.74
N ILE A 91 -6.73 -23.01 10.69
CA ILE A 91 -7.14 -23.15 12.11
C ILE A 91 -8.65 -22.98 12.27
N ILE A 92 -9.26 -21.99 11.60
CA ILE A 92 -10.71 -21.76 11.64
C ILE A 92 -11.46 -22.91 10.97
N ARG A 93 -10.91 -23.52 9.91
CA ARG A 93 -11.48 -24.73 9.30
C ARG A 93 -11.47 -25.92 10.26
N ALA A 94 -10.44 -26.05 11.10
CA ALA A 94 -10.36 -27.09 12.12
C ALA A 94 -11.24 -26.81 13.35
N ASP A 95 -11.27 -25.57 13.82
CA ASP A 95 -12.13 -25.10 14.92
C ASP A 95 -12.83 -23.78 14.54
N PRO A 96 -14.08 -23.85 14.05
CA PRO A 96 -14.83 -22.67 13.62
C PRO A 96 -15.17 -21.69 14.75
N ARG A 97 -15.06 -22.11 16.02
CA ARG A 97 -15.36 -21.32 17.21
C ARG A 97 -14.15 -20.62 17.81
N ASN A 98 -12.98 -20.77 17.19
CA ASN A 98 -11.76 -20.11 17.64
C ASN A 98 -11.77 -18.62 17.28
N PHE A 99 -12.32 -17.78 18.17
CA PHE A 99 -12.39 -16.33 17.97
C PHE A 99 -11.00 -15.67 17.94
N ALA A 100 -9.99 -16.23 18.61
CA ALA A 100 -8.62 -15.71 18.57
C ALA A 100 -8.00 -15.88 17.17
N ALA A 101 -8.23 -17.03 16.52
CA ALA A 101 -7.81 -17.24 15.14
C ALA A 101 -8.52 -16.26 14.17
N ARG A 102 -9.80 -15.96 14.40
CA ARG A 102 -10.54 -14.94 13.63
C ARG A 102 -10.00 -13.53 13.86
N GLU A 103 -9.66 -13.17 15.09
CA GLU A 103 -9.01 -11.88 15.40
C GLU A 103 -7.71 -11.73 14.60
N PHE A 104 -6.81 -12.73 14.68
CA PHE A 104 -5.53 -12.65 13.98
C PHE A 104 -5.68 -12.72 12.46
N LEU A 105 -6.67 -13.45 11.93
CA LEU A 105 -7.01 -13.43 10.51
C LEU A 105 -7.45 -12.02 10.09
N ALA A 106 -8.33 -11.39 10.86
CA ALA A 106 -8.82 -10.05 10.59
C ALA A 106 -7.69 -9.01 10.59
N GLU A 107 -6.75 -9.08 11.53
CA GLU A 107 -5.56 -8.23 11.52
C GLU A 107 -4.66 -8.46 10.31
N ALA A 108 -4.42 -9.71 9.93
CA ALA A 108 -3.61 -10.01 8.76
C ALA A 108 -4.28 -9.50 7.48
N LEU A 109 -5.61 -9.62 7.36
CA LEU A 109 -6.39 -9.07 6.27
C LEU A 109 -6.34 -7.54 6.23
N TYR A 110 -6.50 -6.88 7.39
CA TYR A 110 -6.38 -5.42 7.49
C TYR A 110 -5.01 -4.93 7.01
N ASN A 111 -3.93 -5.60 7.42
CA ASN A 111 -2.56 -5.27 6.96
C ASN A 111 -2.32 -5.59 5.48
N LEU A 112 -3.12 -6.46 4.87
CA LEU A 112 -3.12 -6.71 3.43
C LEU A 112 -3.96 -5.70 2.64
N GLY A 113 -4.68 -4.81 3.33
CA GLY A 113 -5.61 -3.83 2.73
C GLY A 113 -7.00 -4.39 2.44
N ASP A 114 -7.32 -5.61 2.86
CA ASP A 114 -8.62 -6.26 2.64
C ASP A 114 -9.58 -5.91 3.79
N LEU A 115 -10.00 -4.64 3.81
CA LEU A 115 -10.79 -4.05 4.89
C LEU A 115 -12.16 -4.72 5.07
N ASP A 116 -12.82 -5.09 3.96
CA ASP A 116 -14.14 -5.73 3.98
C ASP A 116 -14.09 -7.08 4.72
N ARG A 117 -13.14 -7.95 4.35
CA ARG A 117 -12.98 -9.25 5.01
C ARG A 117 -12.45 -9.09 6.42
N ALA A 118 -11.57 -8.11 6.68
CA ALA A 118 -11.08 -7.81 8.01
C ALA A 118 -12.22 -7.44 8.98
N VAL A 119 -13.14 -6.56 8.57
CA VAL A 119 -14.29 -6.17 9.38
C VAL A 119 -15.22 -7.36 9.63
N ALA A 120 -15.50 -8.17 8.60
CA ALA A 120 -16.36 -9.35 8.73
C ALA A 120 -15.81 -10.38 9.74
N GLU A 121 -14.52 -10.70 9.66
CA GLU A 121 -13.89 -11.66 10.58
C GLU A 121 -13.76 -11.10 12.01
N MET A 122 -13.47 -9.80 12.15
CA MET A 122 -13.43 -9.14 13.46
C MET A 122 -14.82 -9.07 14.10
N GLN A 123 -15.87 -8.83 13.31
CA GLN A 123 -17.26 -8.88 13.78
C GLN A 123 -17.61 -10.27 14.29
N ALA A 124 -17.29 -11.31 13.52
CA ALA A 124 -17.50 -12.70 13.93
C ALA A 124 -16.75 -13.05 15.22
N ALA A 125 -15.52 -12.56 15.41
CA ALA A 125 -14.77 -12.73 16.65
C ALA A 125 -15.48 -12.06 17.85
N VAL A 126 -15.93 -10.82 17.68
CA VAL A 126 -16.67 -10.06 18.70
C VAL A 126 -17.97 -10.77 19.08
N ASP A 127 -18.73 -11.27 18.10
CA ASP A 127 -19.99 -11.99 18.31
C ASP A 127 -19.77 -13.30 19.09
N MET A 128 -18.59 -13.92 18.94
CA MET A 128 -18.17 -15.11 19.70
C MET A 128 -17.62 -14.79 21.11
N GLY A 129 -17.60 -13.51 21.51
CA GLY A 129 -17.19 -13.09 22.85
C GLY A 129 -15.78 -12.53 22.95
N ALA A 130 -15.15 -12.16 21.83
CA ALA A 130 -13.84 -11.51 21.86
C ALA A 130 -13.86 -10.20 22.68
N GLY A 131 -12.69 -9.83 23.21
CA GLY A 131 -12.54 -8.81 24.25
C GLY A 131 -12.83 -7.37 23.83
N VAL A 132 -12.59 -6.45 24.76
CA VAL A 132 -12.74 -4.99 24.54
C VAL A 132 -11.86 -4.50 23.40
N GLU A 133 -10.65 -5.05 23.25
CA GLU A 133 -9.72 -4.69 22.19
C GLU A 133 -10.30 -4.97 20.79
N CYS A 134 -10.89 -6.15 20.59
CA CYS A 134 -11.53 -6.52 19.32
C CYS A 134 -12.71 -5.59 19.01
N ARG A 135 -13.53 -5.24 20.01
CA ARG A 135 -14.62 -4.28 19.84
C ARG A 135 -14.11 -2.88 19.45
N TYR A 136 -13.00 -2.45 20.04
CA TYR A 136 -12.36 -1.20 19.67
C TYR A 136 -11.85 -1.22 18.22
N LYS A 137 -11.12 -2.28 17.83
CA LYS A 137 -10.63 -2.47 16.45
C LYS A 137 -11.80 -2.51 15.46
N LEU A 138 -12.84 -3.28 15.75
CA LEU A 138 -14.06 -3.37 14.96
C LEU A 138 -14.72 -2.00 14.77
N GLY A 139 -14.89 -1.23 15.85
CA GLY A 139 -15.48 0.12 15.76
C GLY A 139 -14.64 1.06 14.87
N LYS A 140 -13.31 1.00 15.01
CA LYS A 140 -12.39 1.79 14.17
C LYS A 140 -12.46 1.37 12.70
N TRP A 141 -12.34 0.07 12.41
CA TRP A 141 -12.32 -0.44 11.04
C TRP A 141 -13.69 -0.33 10.36
N SER A 142 -14.78 -0.48 11.09
CA SER A 142 -16.13 -0.25 10.56
C SER A 142 -16.36 1.22 10.21
N LYS A 143 -15.84 2.16 11.03
CA LYS A 143 -15.85 3.59 10.68
C LYS A 143 -15.02 3.84 9.41
N GLU A 144 -13.85 3.24 9.30
CA GLU A 144 -13.00 3.34 8.10
C GLU A 144 -13.71 2.81 6.85
N LEU A 145 -14.36 1.64 6.97
CA LEU A 145 -15.13 1.01 5.90
C LEU A 145 -16.29 1.92 5.45
N TYR A 146 -17.05 2.46 6.41
CA TYR A 146 -18.11 3.40 6.14
C TYR A 146 -17.62 4.67 5.42
N LEU A 147 -16.49 5.24 5.87
CA LEU A 147 -15.92 6.45 5.27
C LEU A 147 -15.36 6.23 3.86
N ARG A 148 -14.90 5.01 3.55
CA ARG A 148 -14.49 4.60 2.22
C ARG A 148 -15.68 4.62 1.26
N ASP A 149 -16.81 4.08 1.71
CA ASP A 149 -17.99 3.81 0.86
C ASP A 149 -19.02 4.94 0.86
N THR A 150 -18.99 5.85 1.84
CA THR A 150 -19.91 6.99 1.87
C THR A 150 -19.67 7.96 0.71
N THR A 151 -20.76 8.39 0.09
CA THR A 151 -20.76 9.44 -0.94
C THR A 151 -20.83 10.85 -0.33
N ASN A 152 -21.15 10.95 0.96
CA ASN A 152 -21.33 12.21 1.65
C ASN A 152 -19.98 12.89 1.93
N PRO A 153 -19.88 14.22 1.77
CA PRO A 153 -18.67 14.95 2.11
C PRO A 153 -18.46 14.98 3.64
N VAL A 154 -17.33 14.42 4.08
CA VAL A 154 -16.91 14.43 5.49
C VAL A 154 -15.96 15.60 5.74
N CYS A 155 -16.28 16.42 6.73
CA CYS A 155 -15.49 17.59 7.06
C CYS A 155 -14.11 17.20 7.62
N ARG A 156 -13.02 17.69 7.01
CA ARG A 156 -11.65 17.39 7.45
C ARG A 156 -11.31 17.95 8.84
N TRP A 157 -11.99 19.00 9.29
CA TRP A 157 -11.69 19.66 10.56
C TRP A 157 -12.42 19.05 11.77
N CYS A 158 -13.66 18.61 11.59
CA CYS A 158 -14.50 18.15 12.69
C CYS A 158 -15.10 16.75 12.46
N GLU A 159 -14.68 16.06 11.41
CA GLU A 159 -15.09 14.71 11.01
C GLU A 159 -16.60 14.53 10.86
N THR A 160 -17.33 15.63 10.72
CA THR A 160 -18.78 15.60 10.60
C THR A 160 -19.15 15.31 9.15
N GLU A 161 -19.92 14.26 8.95
CA GLU A 161 -20.51 13.90 7.66
C GLU A 161 -21.64 14.88 7.31
N ASN A 162 -21.64 15.41 6.10
CA ASN A 162 -22.61 16.41 5.66
C ASN A 162 -23.44 15.85 4.51
N ALA A 163 -24.62 16.42 4.29
CA ALA A 163 -25.47 16.02 3.17
C ALA A 163 -24.75 16.16 1.81
N LEU A 164 -25.11 15.30 0.86
CA LEU A 164 -24.68 15.42 -0.53
C LEU A 164 -24.89 16.84 -1.07
N GLY A 165 -23.85 17.39 -1.69
CA GLY A 165 -23.87 18.74 -2.26
C GLY A 165 -23.70 19.90 -1.26
N ALA A 166 -23.51 19.61 0.04
CA ALA A 166 -23.17 20.63 1.02
C ALA A 166 -21.84 21.31 0.67
N ARG A 167 -21.85 22.65 0.58
CA ARG A 167 -20.63 23.45 0.34
C ARG A 167 -19.90 23.85 1.62
N LYS A 168 -20.60 23.82 2.74
CA LYS A 168 -20.07 24.16 4.06
C LYS A 168 -20.49 23.10 5.07
N CYS A 169 -19.60 22.82 6.02
CA CYS A 169 -19.92 21.92 7.10
C CYS A 169 -21.00 22.52 7.99
N PHE A 170 -22.07 21.77 8.26
CA PHE A 170 -23.16 22.29 9.11
C PHE A 170 -22.73 22.51 10.57
N ARG A 171 -21.67 21.82 11.02
CA ARG A 171 -21.19 21.88 12.41
C ARG A 171 -20.16 22.99 12.64
N CYS A 172 -19.13 23.08 11.81
CA CYS A 172 -18.03 24.04 12.01
C CYS A 172 -18.00 25.18 10.99
N GLY A 173 -18.89 25.19 9.99
CA GLY A 173 -19.01 26.25 8.99
C GLY A 173 -17.90 26.27 7.93
N ALA A 174 -16.93 25.36 8.01
CA ALA A 174 -15.79 25.34 7.13
C ALA A 174 -16.14 24.82 5.72
N ASP A 175 -15.43 25.29 4.70
CA ASP A 175 -15.73 24.95 3.30
C ASP A 175 -15.41 23.47 3.02
N LEU A 176 -16.40 22.76 2.48
CA LEU A 176 -16.24 21.35 2.10
C LEU A 176 -15.62 21.27 0.69
N PRO A 177 -14.72 20.30 0.44
CA PRO A 177 -14.18 20.11 -0.90
C PRO A 177 -15.33 19.83 -1.88
N TYR A 178 -15.30 20.47 -3.05
CA TYR A 178 -16.18 20.16 -4.18
C TYR A 178 -15.71 18.83 -4.79
N GLU A 179 -15.85 17.73 -4.08
CA GLU A 179 -15.60 16.42 -4.64
C GLU A 179 -16.91 15.64 -4.74
N THR A 180 -17.31 15.43 -5.98
CA THR A 180 -18.36 14.46 -6.32
C THR A 180 -17.71 13.07 -6.38
N ALA A 181 -18.50 12.01 -6.31
CA ALA A 181 -18.01 10.65 -6.58
C ALA A 181 -17.26 10.56 -7.95
N PHE A 182 -17.57 11.46 -8.88
CA PHE A 182 -16.94 11.59 -10.20
C PHE A 182 -15.48 12.11 -10.15
N THR A 183 -15.14 13.03 -9.25
CA THR A 183 -13.76 13.55 -9.12
C THR A 183 -12.83 12.56 -8.41
N ARG A 184 -13.36 11.74 -7.48
CA ARG A 184 -12.60 10.68 -6.80
C ARG A 184 -12.15 9.56 -7.75
N TRP A 185 -12.87 9.34 -8.86
CA TRP A 185 -12.50 8.35 -9.90
C TRP A 185 -11.44 8.87 -10.88
N LEU A 186 -11.29 10.19 -11.04
CA LEU A 186 -10.33 10.81 -11.97
C LEU A 186 -8.93 11.01 -11.38
N THR A 187 -8.78 10.93 -10.06
CA THR A 187 -7.53 11.19 -9.32
C THR A 187 -6.94 9.96 -8.64
N GLY A 188 -7.55 8.78 -8.82
CA GLY A 188 -7.10 7.48 -8.32
C GLY A 188 -6.43 6.63 -9.39
#